data_AF-A0A819DFZ7-F1
#
_entry.id   AF-A0A819DFZ7-F1
#
_cell.length_a   1.000
_cell.length_b   1.000
_cell.length_c   1.000
_cell.angle_alpha   90.00
_cell.angle_beta   90.00
_cell.angle_gamma   90.00
#
_symmetry.space_group_name_H-M   'P 1'
#
loop_
_entity.id
_entity.type
_entity.pdbx_description
1 polymer ?
#
loop_
_entity_poly.entity_id
_entity_poly.type
_entity_poly.pdbx_seq_one_letter_code
_entity_poly.pdbx_strand_id
1 'polypeptide(L)'
;MFQSTNYDVKAFGKNVTIPDADIAKIMYYIDCVCTVIEYSDGDIRRYRNYANWANMSDEEDRLIFILAVALSPDELEDKVFFNSPALCPNSNNQFYEIGQIRNQFLVVRSVFIGGQQRQVKKMMAYKQAWMQTFYFQPIRNLAFRFSPEGQRQEAIRREMISSACIIS
;
A
#
# COMPACT_ATOMS: atom_id res chain seq x y z
N MET A 1 6.88 28.95 24.25
CA MET A 1 6.12 29.61 23.16
C MET A 1 6.10 28.64 21.99
N PHE A 2 5.06 27.80 21.90
CA PHE A 2 4.91 26.86 20.79
C PHE A 2 4.11 27.56 19.70
N GLN A 3 4.71 27.82 18.54
CA GLN A 3 3.99 28.32 17.39
C GLN A 3 3.08 27.21 16.86
N SER A 4 1.78 27.35 17.09
CA SER A 4 0.76 26.55 16.42
C SER A 4 0.67 26.99 14.97
N THR A 5 1.35 26.30 14.07
CA THR A 5 1.07 26.39 12.64
C THR A 5 -0.33 25.82 12.40
N ASN A 6 -1.32 26.70 12.29
CA ASN A 6 -2.65 26.37 11.78
C ASN A 6 -2.49 26.03 10.30
N TYR A 7 -2.36 24.74 10.01
CA TYR A 7 -2.41 24.23 8.65
C TYR A 7 -3.87 24.26 8.21
N ASP A 8 -4.22 25.19 7.32
CA ASP A 8 -5.49 25.20 6.59
C ASP A 8 -5.45 24.06 5.57
N VAL A 9 -5.39 22.82 6.05
CA VAL A 9 -5.24 21.61 5.25
C VAL A 9 -6.31 20.64 5.70
N LYS A 10 -7.21 20.29 4.78
CA LYS A 10 -8.26 19.33 5.06
C LYS A 10 -7.70 17.91 5.06
N ALA A 11 -7.42 17.40 6.25
CA ALA A 11 -7.11 16.00 6.47
C ALA A 11 -8.35 15.14 6.17
N PHE A 12 -8.16 13.99 5.51
CA PHE A 12 -9.21 13.00 5.31
C PHE A 12 -8.69 11.59 5.55
N GLY A 13 -9.61 10.63 5.68
CA GLY A 13 -9.27 9.23 5.87
C GLY A 13 -10.25 8.53 6.81
N LYS A 14 -9.96 7.26 7.09
CA LYS A 14 -10.69 6.43 8.04
C LYS A 14 -9.71 5.57 8.83
N ASN A 15 -10.01 5.31 10.09
CA ASN A 15 -9.31 4.28 10.86
C ASN A 15 -9.75 2.92 10.34
N VAL A 16 -8.78 2.05 10.09
CA VAL A 16 -9.02 0.70 9.56
C VAL A 16 -8.16 -0.30 10.30
N THR A 17 -8.70 -1.51 10.47
CA THR A 17 -7.96 -2.67 10.97
C THR A 17 -7.57 -3.53 9.77
N ILE A 18 -6.27 -3.79 9.63
CA ILE A 18 -5.73 -4.59 8.54
C ILE A 18 -5.38 -5.97 9.10
N PRO A 19 -5.84 -7.07 8.46
CA PRO A 19 -5.43 -8.42 8.84
C PRO A 19 -3.91 -8.62 8.79
N ASP A 20 -3.39 -9.48 9.67
CA ASP A 20 -1.95 -9.81 9.69
C ASP A 20 -1.59 -10.85 8.62
N ALA A 21 -1.82 -10.49 7.36
CA ALA A 21 -1.45 -11.27 6.19
C ALA A 21 -0.73 -10.37 5.19
N ASP A 22 0.34 -10.87 4.57
CA ASP A 22 1.17 -10.07 3.66
C ASP A 22 0.37 -9.54 2.46
N ILE A 23 -0.51 -10.38 1.88
CA ILE A 23 -1.43 -9.94 0.81
C ILE A 23 -2.37 -8.84 1.31
N ALA A 24 -2.97 -8.98 2.48
CA ALA A 24 -3.89 -7.98 3.02
C ALA A 24 -3.20 -6.62 3.24
N LYS A 25 -1.94 -6.64 3.71
CA LYS A 25 -1.11 -5.44 3.87
C LYS A 25 -0.80 -4.78 2.53
N ILE A 26 -0.47 -5.55 1.50
CA ILE A 26 -0.26 -5.03 0.14
C ILE A 26 -1.54 -4.49 -0.48
N MET A 27 -2.67 -5.18 -0.31
CA MET A 27 -3.97 -4.68 -0.79
C MET A 27 -4.35 -3.35 -0.14
N TYR A 28 -4.05 -3.19 1.16
CA TYR A 28 -4.22 -1.92 1.86
C TYR A 28 -3.27 -0.83 1.34
N TYR A 29 -2.01 -1.16 1.05
CA TYR A 29 -1.08 -0.24 0.39
C TYR A 29 -1.64 0.24 -0.96
N ILE A 30 -2.11 -0.69 -1.81
CA ILE A 30 -2.72 -0.37 -3.11
C ILE A 30 -3.96 0.52 -2.95
N ASP A 31 -4.80 0.26 -1.94
CA ASP A 31 -5.96 1.10 -1.61
C ASP A 31 -5.54 2.55 -1.27
N CYS A 32 -4.45 2.72 -0.51
CA CYS A 32 -3.89 4.03 -0.20
C CYS A 32 -3.38 4.73 -1.46
N VAL A 33 -2.63 4.03 -2.32
CA VAL A 33 -2.15 4.58 -3.59
C VAL A 33 -3.34 5.02 -4.45
N CYS A 34 -4.30 4.14 -4.70
CA CYS A 34 -5.48 4.40 -5.53
C CYS A 34 -6.34 5.56 -5.01
N THR A 35 -6.39 5.74 -3.69
CA THR A 35 -7.09 6.88 -3.06
C THR A 35 -6.44 8.21 -3.42
N VAL A 36 -5.12 8.24 -3.50
CA VAL A 36 -4.33 9.45 -3.80
C VAL A 36 -4.34 9.77 -5.30
N ILE A 37 -4.24 8.76 -6.15
CA ILE A 37 -4.12 8.92 -7.61
C ILE A 37 -5.48 8.88 -8.34
N GLU A 38 -6.57 8.80 -7.57
CA GLU A 38 -7.95 8.70 -8.05
C GLU A 38 -8.13 7.63 -9.14
N TYR A 39 -7.52 6.46 -8.92
CA TYR A 39 -7.60 5.34 -9.85
C TYR A 39 -8.74 4.41 -9.45
N SER A 40 -9.71 4.24 -10.35
CA SER A 40 -10.98 3.56 -10.05
C SER A 40 -11.48 2.67 -11.20
N ASP A 41 -10.57 1.99 -11.90
CA ASP A 41 -10.95 0.98 -12.89
C ASP A 41 -11.60 -0.24 -12.21
N GLY A 42 -12.42 -0.98 -12.97
CA GLY A 42 -13.30 -2.03 -12.44
C GLY A 42 -12.57 -3.11 -11.65
N ASP A 43 -11.47 -3.62 -12.19
CA ASP A 43 -10.72 -4.74 -11.59
C ASP A 43 -9.96 -4.31 -10.32
N ILE A 44 -9.55 -3.05 -10.23
CA ILE A 44 -8.75 -2.60 -9.07
C ILE A 44 -9.57 -2.53 -7.78
N ARG A 45 -10.92 -2.44 -7.87
CA ARG A 45 -11.79 -2.48 -6.68
C ARG A 45 -11.63 -3.80 -5.92
N ARG A 46 -11.42 -4.91 -6.63
CA ARG A 46 -11.22 -6.23 -6.04
C ARG A 46 -9.89 -6.30 -5.30
N TYR A 47 -8.82 -5.78 -5.91
CA TYR A 47 -7.46 -5.75 -5.32
C TYR A 47 -7.30 -4.77 -4.16
N ARG A 48 -8.28 -3.87 -3.95
CA ARG A 48 -8.33 -2.96 -2.79
C ARG A 48 -9.08 -3.55 -1.60
N ASN A 49 -9.80 -4.66 -1.77
CA ASN A 49 -10.62 -5.24 -0.71
C ASN A 49 -9.81 -6.12 0.26
N TYR A 50 -8.92 -5.49 1.03
CA TYR A 50 -8.05 -6.16 2.00
C TYR A 50 -8.82 -6.89 3.12
N ALA A 51 -10.10 -6.58 3.34
CA ALA A 51 -10.94 -7.32 4.29
C ALA A 51 -11.30 -8.72 3.79
N ASN A 52 -11.28 -8.92 2.46
CA ASN A 52 -11.67 -10.17 1.82
C ASN A 52 -10.48 -10.91 1.19
N TRP A 53 -9.26 -10.65 1.69
CA TRP A 53 -8.00 -11.20 1.18
C TRP A 53 -7.96 -12.74 1.15
N ALA A 54 -8.68 -13.40 2.06
CA ALA A 54 -8.71 -14.87 2.14
C ALA A 54 -9.47 -15.54 0.98
N ASN A 55 -10.26 -14.76 0.23
CA ASN A 55 -11.04 -15.24 -0.92
C ASN A 55 -10.32 -15.02 -2.26
N MET A 56 -9.03 -14.68 -2.23
CA MET A 56 -8.21 -14.48 -3.43
C MET A 56 -7.61 -15.80 -3.90
N SER A 57 -7.58 -16.01 -5.22
CA SER A 57 -6.87 -17.14 -5.81
C SER A 57 -5.35 -16.90 -5.83
N ASP A 58 -4.57 -17.97 -5.97
CA ASP A 58 -3.10 -17.86 -6.12
C ASP A 58 -2.70 -17.03 -7.36
N GLU A 59 -3.53 -16.99 -8.40
CA GLU A 59 -3.31 -16.13 -9.57
C GLU A 59 -3.56 -14.66 -9.25
N GLU A 60 -4.65 -14.37 -8.52
CA GLU A 60 -4.97 -13.01 -8.09
C GLU A 60 -3.92 -12.46 -7.12
N ASP A 61 -3.41 -13.29 -6.22
CA ASP A 61 -2.30 -12.96 -5.33
C ASP A 61 -1.04 -12.52 -6.11
N ARG A 62 -0.75 -13.19 -7.23
CA ARG A 62 0.38 -12.82 -8.12
C ARG A 62 0.10 -11.50 -8.84
N LEU A 63 -1.13 -11.28 -9.32
CA LEU A 63 -1.51 -10.02 -9.96
C LEU A 63 -1.42 -8.84 -8.97
N ILE A 64 -1.87 -9.02 -7.73
CA ILE A 64 -1.71 -8.05 -6.64
C ILE A 64 -0.23 -7.73 -6.42
N PHE A 65 0.63 -8.75 -6.37
CA PHE A 65 2.07 -8.58 -6.22
C PHE A 65 2.69 -7.79 -7.39
N ILE A 66 2.39 -8.16 -8.64
CA ILE A 66 2.89 -7.45 -9.82
C ILE A 66 2.43 -5.99 -9.82
N LEU A 67 1.16 -5.74 -9.49
CA LEU A 67 0.61 -4.40 -9.36
C LEU A 67 1.32 -3.60 -8.26
N ALA A 68 1.60 -4.21 -7.12
CA ALA A 68 2.33 -3.56 -6.03
C ALA A 68 3.76 -3.19 -6.43
N VAL A 69 4.45 -4.06 -7.18
CA VAL A 69 5.78 -3.75 -7.72
C VAL A 69 5.72 -2.60 -8.73
N ALA A 70 4.71 -2.57 -9.60
CA ALA A 70 4.50 -1.47 -10.54
C ALA A 70 4.15 -0.13 -9.86
N LEU A 71 3.57 -0.20 -8.66
CA LEU A 71 3.23 0.95 -7.81
C LEU A 71 4.21 1.06 -6.64
N SER A 72 5.50 0.81 -6.86
CA SER A 72 6.51 0.85 -5.79
C SER A 72 6.59 2.25 -5.15
N PRO A 73 7.03 2.34 -3.87
CA PRO A 73 7.25 3.61 -3.20
C PRO A 73 8.15 4.55 -4.00
N ASP A 74 9.18 4.02 -4.67
CA ASP A 74 10.12 4.80 -5.49
C ASP A 74 9.40 5.54 -6.64
N GLU A 75 8.31 4.98 -7.17
CA GLU A 75 7.51 5.62 -8.21
C GLU A 75 6.60 6.73 -7.69
N LEU A 76 6.31 6.74 -6.39
CA LEU A 76 5.30 7.59 -5.74
C LEU A 76 5.89 8.62 -4.78
N GLU A 77 7.07 8.35 -4.24
CA GLU A 77 7.78 9.19 -3.29
C GLU A 77 8.11 10.55 -3.88
N ASP A 78 7.99 11.58 -3.05
CA ASP A 78 8.12 13.00 -3.40
C ASP A 78 7.16 13.52 -4.48
N LYS A 79 6.29 12.67 -5.02
CA LYS A 79 5.26 13.03 -6.00
C LYS A 79 3.89 13.08 -5.35
N VAL A 80 3.52 11.99 -4.68
CA VAL A 80 2.20 11.80 -4.08
C VAL A 80 2.26 11.21 -2.67
N PHE A 81 3.36 10.54 -2.34
CA PHE A 81 3.66 10.03 -1.00
C PHE A 81 4.86 10.78 -0.43
N PHE A 82 4.75 11.25 0.81
CA PHE A 82 5.78 12.07 1.45
C PHE A 82 6.14 11.50 2.81
N ASN A 83 7.42 11.22 3.02
CA ASN A 83 7.93 10.83 4.33
C ASN A 83 7.99 12.06 5.25
N SER A 84 6.92 12.28 6.01
CA SER A 84 6.78 13.46 6.87
C SER A 84 6.08 13.09 8.18
N PRO A 85 6.85 12.65 9.19
CA PRO A 85 6.31 12.35 10.51
C PRO A 85 5.60 13.55 11.17
N ALA A 86 6.01 14.78 10.85
CA ALA A 86 5.39 16.01 11.34
C ALA A 86 3.92 16.17 10.89
N LEU A 87 3.58 15.63 9.71
CA LEU A 87 2.23 15.57 9.18
C LEU A 87 1.48 14.31 9.64
N CYS A 88 2.05 13.50 10.53
CA CYS A 88 1.43 12.28 11.05
C CYS A 88 1.49 12.27 12.59
N PRO A 89 0.92 13.27 13.30
CA PRO A 89 1.05 13.34 14.74
C PRO A 89 0.39 12.15 15.45
N ASN A 90 -0.82 11.77 15.03
CA ASN A 90 -1.67 10.79 15.72
C ASN A 90 -1.78 9.45 14.99
N SER A 91 -1.12 9.28 13.85
CA SER A 91 -1.24 8.12 12.97
C SER A 91 0.10 7.75 12.35
N ASN A 92 0.15 6.60 11.68
CA ASN A 92 1.34 6.19 10.90
C ASN A 92 1.30 6.70 9.45
N ASN A 93 0.12 7.10 8.97
CA ASN A 93 -0.09 7.81 7.72
C ASN A 93 -1.29 8.77 7.83
N GLN A 94 -1.32 9.80 6.97
CA GLN A 94 -2.40 10.78 6.90
C GLN A 94 -2.60 11.26 5.47
N PHE A 95 -3.86 11.42 5.04
CA PHE A 95 -4.17 11.93 3.70
C PHE A 95 -4.58 13.40 3.73
N TYR A 96 -4.26 14.11 2.66
CA TYR A 96 -4.51 15.54 2.48
C TYR A 96 -4.90 15.90 1.05
N GLU A 97 -5.68 16.97 0.87
CA GLU A 97 -5.97 17.57 -0.44
C GLU A 97 -4.94 18.67 -0.77
N ILE A 98 -4.32 18.59 -1.96
CA ILE A 98 -3.19 19.43 -2.40
C ILE A 98 -3.58 20.90 -2.64
N GLY A 99 -4.87 21.20 -2.84
CA GLY A 99 -5.35 22.56 -3.08
C GLY A 99 -4.84 23.61 -2.07
N GLN A 100 -4.45 23.19 -0.87
CA GLN A 100 -4.02 24.07 0.21
C GLN A 100 -2.55 23.90 0.69
N ILE A 101 -1.77 22.96 0.14
CA ILE A 101 -0.36 22.72 0.53
C ILE A 101 0.60 23.49 -0.40
N ARG A 102 0.32 24.76 -0.66
CA ARG A 102 1.11 25.56 -1.63
C ARG A 102 2.53 25.92 -1.16
N ASN A 103 2.83 25.80 0.14
CA ASN A 103 4.02 26.45 0.72
C ASN A 103 5.11 25.51 1.27
N GLN A 104 4.89 24.19 1.37
CA GLN A 104 5.87 23.30 2.02
C GLN A 104 6.41 22.16 1.16
N PHE A 105 5.85 21.89 -0.02
CA PHE A 105 6.32 20.82 -0.89
C PHE A 105 6.44 21.32 -2.33
N LEU A 106 7.48 20.86 -3.03
CA LEU A 106 7.53 20.86 -4.49
C LEU A 106 6.50 19.82 -5.00
N VAL A 107 5.22 20.09 -4.79
CA VAL A 107 4.17 19.17 -5.20
C VAL A 107 4.13 19.14 -6.72
N VAL A 108 4.42 17.97 -7.28
CA VAL A 108 4.31 17.76 -8.72
C VAL A 108 2.84 17.94 -9.10
N ARG A 109 2.55 18.95 -9.93
CA ARG A 109 1.17 19.29 -10.34
C ARG A 109 0.52 18.18 -11.18
N SER A 110 1.33 17.32 -11.80
CA SER A 110 0.88 16.19 -12.59
C SER A 110 1.88 15.05 -12.61
N VAL A 111 1.41 13.82 -12.46
CA VAL A 111 2.23 12.59 -12.51
C VAL A 111 1.79 11.71 -13.69
N PHE A 112 2.73 11.02 -14.30
CA PHE A 112 2.42 9.96 -15.27
C PHE A 112 2.21 8.66 -14.51
N ILE A 113 0.98 8.13 -14.53
CA ILE A 113 0.64 6.84 -13.94
C ILE A 113 -0.16 6.05 -14.96
N GLY A 114 0.26 4.80 -15.23
CA GLY A 114 -0.42 3.94 -16.20
C GLY A 114 -0.45 4.52 -17.62
N GLY A 115 0.59 5.25 -18.03
CA GLY A 115 0.67 5.88 -19.34
C GLY A 115 -0.17 7.15 -19.52
N GLN A 116 -0.88 7.61 -18.49
CA GLN A 116 -1.67 8.85 -18.53
C GLN A 116 -1.12 9.90 -17.58
N GLN A 117 -1.08 11.16 -18.03
CA GLN A 117 -0.80 12.31 -17.17
C GLN A 117 -2.03 12.63 -16.32
N ARG A 118 -1.90 12.59 -15.00
CA ARG A 118 -2.99 12.87 -14.05
C ARG A 118 -2.63 14.04 -13.14
N GLN A 119 -3.59 14.94 -12.90
CA GLN A 119 -3.40 16.01 -11.92
C GLN A 119 -3.42 15.43 -10.51
N VAL A 120 -2.44 15.83 -9.70
CA VAL A 120 -2.37 15.37 -8.31
C VAL A 120 -3.24 16.28 -7.45
N LYS A 121 -4.37 15.77 -6.98
CA LYS A 121 -5.30 16.49 -6.09
C LYS A 121 -5.19 16.09 -4.63
N LYS A 122 -4.57 14.94 -4.35
CA LYS A 122 -4.42 14.37 -3.02
C LYS A 122 -2.98 13.94 -2.81
N MET A 123 -2.56 13.86 -1.56
CA MET A 123 -1.29 13.26 -1.16
C MET A 123 -1.45 12.45 0.11
N MET A 124 -0.48 11.58 0.37
CA MET A 124 -0.34 10.89 1.64
C MET A 124 0.98 11.26 2.29
N ALA A 125 0.94 11.70 3.54
CA ALA A 125 2.12 11.72 4.40
C ALA A 125 2.21 10.40 5.16
N TYR A 126 3.42 9.92 5.42
CA TYR A 126 3.64 8.67 6.13
C TYR A 126 4.87 8.74 7.05
N LYS A 127 4.88 7.88 8.07
CA LYS A 127 6.06 7.55 8.88
C LYS A 127 6.73 6.31 8.31
N GLN A 128 8.07 6.21 8.39
CA GLN A 128 8.81 5.06 7.87
C GLN A 128 8.29 3.70 8.37
N ALA A 129 7.79 3.63 9.61
CA ALA A 129 7.16 2.44 10.16
C ALA A 129 5.97 1.95 9.32
N TRP A 130 5.13 2.87 8.80
CA TRP A 130 4.02 2.54 7.92
C TRP A 130 4.50 1.85 6.65
N MET A 131 5.51 2.42 5.99
CA MET A 131 6.04 1.88 4.74
C MET A 131 6.69 0.51 4.94
N GLN A 132 7.38 0.33 6.06
CA GLN A 132 7.91 -0.97 6.42
C GLN A 132 6.79 -2.01 6.60
N THR A 133 5.81 -1.70 7.43
CA THR A 133 4.72 -2.63 7.77
C THR A 133 3.84 -2.97 6.57
N PHE A 134 3.51 -2.01 5.72
CA PHE A 134 2.50 -2.21 4.67
C PHE A 134 3.07 -2.42 3.26
N TYR A 135 4.37 -2.17 3.04
CA TYR A 135 4.99 -2.40 1.74
C TYR A 135 6.28 -3.23 1.84
N PHE A 136 7.34 -2.75 2.49
CA PHE A 136 8.67 -3.37 2.37
C PHE A 136 8.75 -4.78 2.96
N GLN A 137 8.15 -5.01 4.14
CA GLN A 137 8.14 -6.36 4.72
C GLN A 137 7.22 -7.30 3.91
N PRO A 138 5.96 -6.94 3.62
CA PRO A 138 5.07 -7.81 2.85
C PRO A 138 5.58 -8.12 1.44
N ILE A 139 6.10 -7.13 0.72
CA ILE A 139 6.56 -7.35 -0.66
C ILE A 139 7.77 -8.30 -0.70
N ARG A 140 8.65 -8.25 0.31
CA ARG A 140 9.78 -9.17 0.46
C ARG A 140 9.30 -10.59 0.72
N ASN A 141 8.36 -10.77 1.64
CA ASN A 141 7.79 -12.07 1.96
C ASN A 141 7.08 -12.68 0.74
N LEU A 142 6.33 -11.88 0.00
CA LEU A 142 5.65 -12.31 -1.23
C LEU A 142 6.64 -12.62 -2.36
N ALA A 143 7.68 -11.83 -2.54
CA ALA A 143 8.74 -12.12 -3.50
C ALA A 143 9.40 -13.48 -3.21
N PHE A 144 9.64 -13.79 -1.94
CA PHE A 144 10.09 -15.11 -1.53
C PHE A 144 9.05 -16.20 -1.83
N ARG A 145 7.79 -16.02 -1.42
CA ARG A 145 6.68 -16.96 -1.66
C ARG A 145 6.53 -17.31 -3.15
N PHE A 146 6.66 -16.33 -4.04
CA PHE A 146 6.51 -16.52 -5.49
C PHE A 146 7.81 -16.94 -6.20
N SER A 147 8.94 -16.93 -5.51
CA SER A 147 10.20 -17.47 -6.05
C SER A 147 10.14 -18.99 -6.21
N PRO A 148 10.96 -19.58 -7.11
CA PRO A 148 11.06 -21.03 -7.23
C PRO A 148 11.40 -21.72 -5.89
N GLU A 149 12.21 -21.06 -5.05
CA GLU A 149 12.59 -21.59 -3.75
C GLU A 149 11.42 -21.61 -2.76
N GLY A 150 10.68 -20.51 -2.65
CA GLY A 150 9.49 -20.45 -1.78
C GLY A 150 8.40 -21.44 -2.21
N GLN A 151 8.20 -21.61 -3.52
CA GLN A 151 7.26 -22.60 -4.04
C GLN A 151 7.65 -24.03 -3.70
N ARG A 152 8.95 -24.38 -3.80
CA ARG A 152 9.46 -25.69 -3.39
C ARG A 152 9.24 -25.94 -1.89
N GLN A 153 9.55 -24.95 -1.05
CA GLN A 153 9.37 -25.08 0.41
C GLN A 153 7.90 -25.24 0.80
N GLU A 154 7.00 -24.50 0.16
CA GLU A 154 5.55 -24.64 0.42
C GLU A 154 5.02 -25.99 -0.06
N ALA A 155 5.50 -26.53 -1.19
CA ALA A 155 5.15 -27.87 -1.65
C ALA A 155 5.57 -28.94 -0.62
N ILE A 156 6.82 -28.89 -0.15
CA ILE A 156 7.35 -29.79 0.88
C ILE A 156 6.52 -29.68 2.17
N ARG A 157 6.20 -28.46 2.60
CA ARG A 157 5.40 -28.22 3.81
C ARG A 157 4.00 -28.85 3.68
N ARG A 158 3.34 -28.70 2.53
CA ARG A 158 2.03 -29.28 2.26
C ARG A 158 2.07 -30.81 2.25
N GLU A 159 3.12 -31.42 1.69
CA GLU A 159 3.33 -32.87 1.71
C GLU A 159 3.54 -33.41 3.13
N MET A 160 4.32 -32.71 3.97
CA MET A 160 4.53 -33.08 5.37
C MET A 160 3.23 -33.01 6.19
N ILE A 161 2.42 -31.96 5.99
CA ILE A 161 1.12 -31.81 6.69
C ILE A 161 0.14 -32.88 6.23
N SER A 162 0.06 -33.15 4.93
CA SER A 162 -0.78 -34.21 4.37
C SER A 162 -0.40 -35.58 4.94
N SER A 163 0.91 -35.86 5.02
CA SER A 163 1.43 -37.11 5.58
C SER A 163 1.19 -37.24 7.08
N ALA A 164 1.22 -36.13 7.83
CA ALA A 164 0.88 -36.12 9.26
C ALA A 164 -0.61 -36.38 9.52
N CYS A 165 -1.51 -35.91 8.65
CA CYS A 165 -2.95 -36.17 8.75
C CYS A 165 -3.35 -37.63 8.41
N ILE A 166 -2.50 -38.40 7.73
CA ILE A 166 -2.79 -39.80 7.35
C ILE A 166 -2.48 -40.80 8.48
N ILE A 167 -1.73 -40.38 9.51
CA ILE A 167 -1.29 -41.26 10.62
C ILE A 167 -2.16 -41.11 11.89
N SER A 168 -3.26 -40.35 11.85
CA SER A 168 -4.19 -40.17 12.99
C SER A 168 -5.49 -40.96 12.84
#